data_AF-A0A165QR83-F1
#
_entry.id   AF-A0A165QR83-F1
#
_cell.length_a   1.000
_cell.length_b   1.000
_cell.length_c   1.000
_cell.angle_alpha   90.00
_cell.angle_beta   90.00
_cell.angle_gamma   90.00
#
_symmetry.space_group_name_H-M   'P 1'
#
loop_
_entity.id
_entity.type
_entity.pdbx_description
1 polymer ?
#
loop_
_entity_poly.entity_id
_entity_poly.type
_entity_poly.pdbx_seq_one_letter_code
_entity_poly.pdbx_strand_id
1 'polypeptide(L)' 'MLQSSTKFYEQLPAKCCNRCGETVEELADCYHTECYKCSETVFYPLSPIFLSMYNTAIQE' A
#
# COMPACT_ATOMS: atom_id res chain seq x y z
N MET A 1 -29.36 4.73 -16.82
CA MET A 1 -29.37 5.25 -15.44
C MET A 1 -27.92 5.46 -15.05
N LEU A 2 -27.53 6.66 -14.60
CA LEU A 2 -26.18 6.87 -14.08
C LEU A 2 -26.07 6.05 -12.79
N GLN A 3 -25.10 5.14 -12.72
CA GLN A 3 -24.79 4.41 -11.51
C GLN A 3 -24.25 5.39 -10.45
N SER A 4 -24.54 5.15 -9.17
CA SER A 4 -23.94 5.95 -8.09
C SER A 4 -22.42 5.84 -8.18
N SER A 5 -21.72 6.97 -8.14
CA SER A 5 -20.25 7.03 -8.20
C SER A 5 -19.61 6.16 -7.10
N THR A 6 -20.17 6.16 -5.90
CA THR A 6 -19.71 5.31 -4.78
C THR A 6 -19.78 3.84 -5.14
N LYS A 7 -20.89 3.40 -5.76
CA LYS A 7 -21.07 2.00 -6.17
C LYS A 7 -20.14 1.58 -7.30
N PHE A 8 -19.73 2.52 -8.14
CA PHE A 8 -18.72 2.26 -9.16
C PHE A 8 -17.34 2.03 -8.54
N TYR A 9 -16.90 2.87 -7.61
CA TYR A 9 -15.61 2.72 -6.94
C TYR A 9 -15.53 1.45 -6.08
N GLU A 10 -16.61 1.04 -5.42
CA GLU A 10 -16.69 -0.23 -4.68
C GLU A 10 -16.56 -1.48 -5.57
N GLN A 11 -16.82 -1.35 -6.88
CA GLN A 11 -16.75 -2.45 -7.86
C GLN A 11 -15.42 -2.49 -8.61
N LEU A 12 -14.53 -1.52 -8.38
CA LEU A 12 -13.23 -1.53 -9.03
C LEU A 12 -12.41 -2.73 -8.54
N PRO A 13 -11.74 -3.44 -9.45
CA PRO A 13 -10.86 -4.53 -9.06
C PRO A 13 -9.73 -3.97 -8.20
N ALA A 14 -9.32 -4.76 -7.20
CA ALA A 14 -8.18 -4.40 -6.38
C ALA A 14 -6.93 -4.25 -7.26
N LYS A 15 -6.13 -3.21 -6.99
CA LYS A 15 -4.90 -2.97 -7.74
C LYS A 15 -3.86 -4.04 -7.44
N CYS A 16 -3.27 -4.61 -8.48
CA CYS A 16 -2.21 -5.61 -8.36
C CYS A 16 -0.86 -5.04 -8.79
N CYS A 17 0.20 -5.53 -8.16
CA CYS A 17 1.58 -5.16 -8.50
C CYS A 17 1.95 -5.75 -9.87
N ASN A 18 2.51 -4.93 -10.76
CA ASN A 18 2.95 -5.39 -12.08
C ASN A 18 4.10 -6.41 -12.02
N ARG A 19 4.87 -6.44 -10.93
CA ARG A 19 6.08 -7.28 -10.81
C ARG A 19 5.80 -8.65 -10.20
N CYS A 20 5.02 -8.69 -9.11
CA CYS A 20 4.73 -9.94 -8.39
C CYS A 20 3.27 -10.40 -8.49
N GLY A 21 2.36 -9.57 -9.00
CA GLY A 21 0.93 -9.88 -9.10
C GLY A 21 0.17 -9.87 -7.78
N GLU A 22 0.83 -9.60 -6.64
CA GLU A 22 0.16 -9.45 -5.35
C GLU A 22 -0.71 -8.20 -5.32
N THR A 23 -1.81 -8.25 -4.57
CA THR A 23 -2.66 -7.10 -4.28
C THR A 23 -1.83 -6.02 -3.56
N VAL A 24 -1.83 -4.82 -4.11
CA VAL A 24 -1.17 -3.65 -3.53
C VAL A 24 -2.13 -3.04 -2.52
N GLU A 25 -1.65 -2.78 -1.31
CA GLU A 25 -2.41 -1.93 -0.40
C GLU A 25 -2.51 -0.52 -1.01
N GLU A 26 -3.71 0.06 -1.03
CA GLU A 26 -3.95 1.37 -1.64
C GLU A 26 -4.24 2.40 -0.56
N LEU A 27 -3.50 3.52 -0.60
CA LEU A 27 -3.91 4.77 0.03
C LEU A 27 -4.71 5.58 -0.98
N ALA A 28 -5.50 6.55 -0.49
CA ALA A 28 -6.31 7.42 -1.34
C ALA A 28 -5.52 8.06 -2.50
N ASP A 29 -4.22 8.31 -2.31
CA ASP A 29 -3.33 8.94 -3.29
C ASP A 29 -2.24 7.98 -3.84
N CYS A 30 -2.49 6.67 -3.87
CA CYS A 30 -1.49 5.69 -4.33
C CYS A 30 -1.39 5.62 -5.87
N TYR A 31 -0.37 6.27 -6.44
CA TYR A 31 -0.07 6.21 -7.88
C TYR A 31 0.96 5.14 -8.27
N HIS A 32 1.49 4.36 -7.32
CA HIS A 32 2.55 3.38 -7.58
C HIS A 32 2.02 2.14 -8.33
N THR A 33 2.72 1.65 -9.35
CA THR A 33 2.37 0.44 -10.12
C THR A 33 3.02 -0.83 -9.58
N GLU A 34 3.92 -0.67 -8.61
CA GLU A 34 4.65 -1.74 -7.93
C GLU A 34 4.32 -1.71 -6.44
N CYS A 35 4.29 -2.88 -5.80
CA CYS A 35 4.08 -2.95 -4.35
C CYS A 35 5.36 -2.57 -3.60
N TYR A 36 5.17 -2.10 -2.37
CA TYR A 36 6.23 -1.70 -1.44
C TYR A 36 7.28 -2.80 -1.19
N LYS A 37 6.86 -4.08 -1.23
CA LYS A 37 7.78 -5.22 -1.16
C LYS A 37 8.75 -5.27 -2.34
N CYS A 38 8.28 -4.94 -3.54
CA CYS A 38 9.07 -4.98 -4.78
C CYS A 38 9.90 -3.71 -4.99
N SER A 39 9.43 -2.57 -4.49
CA SER A 39 10.15 -1.30 -4.56
C SER A 39 11.13 -1.08 -3.41
N GLU A 40 11.26 -2.04 -2.49
CA GLU A 40 12.10 -1.95 -1.28
C GLU A 40 11.81 -0.71 -0.41
N THR A 41 10.62 -0.14 -0.59
CA THR A 41 10.14 1.02 0.18
C THR A 41 9.15 0.56 1.21
N VAL A 42 9.02 1.32 2.29
CA VAL A 42 8.17 0.95 3.40
C VAL A 42 6.85 1.68 3.25
N PHE A 43 5.75 0.93 3.28
CA PHE A 43 4.39 1.49 3.16
C PHE A 43 4.11 2.54 4.23
N TYR A 44 4.42 2.21 5.48
CA TYR A 44 4.18 3.04 6.65
C TYR A 44 5.51 3.37 7.35
N PRO A 45 6.19 4.46 6.95
CA PRO A 45 7.48 4.84 7.53
C PRO A 45 7.41 5.18 9.02
N LEU A 46 6.20 5.36 9.58
CA LEU A 46 5.96 5.61 11.00
C LEU A 46 5.25 4.45 11.71
N SER A 47 5.11 3.28 11.08
CA SER A 47 4.49 2.15 11.76
C SER A 47 5.36 1.69 12.95
N PRO A 48 4.77 1.35 14.11
CA PRO A 48 5.52 0.89 15.28
C PRO A 48 6.42 -0.32 14.97
N ILE A 49 5.96 -1.20 14.08
CA ILE A 49 6.71 -2.38 13.62
C ILE A 49 7.95 -1.94 12.83
N PHE A 50 7.81 -1.03 11.86
CA PHE A 50 8.95 -0.50 11.11
C PHE A 50 9.95 0.23 12.02
N LEU A 51 9.45 1.09 12.92
CA LEU A 51 10.30 1.78 13.89
C LEU A 51 11.05 0.80 14.80
N SER A 52 10.43 -0.31 15.20
CA SER A 52 11.08 -1.35 16.01
C SER A 52 12.13 -2.16 15.24
N MET A 53 11.96 -2.33 13.92
CA MET A 53 12.91 -3.07 13.08
C MET A 53 14.13 -2.23 12.67
N TYR A 54 13.97 -0.90 12.56
CA TYR A 54 15.00 -0.01 12.01
C TYR A 54 15.57 1.03 13.00
N ASN A 55 15.00 1.21 14.20
CA ASN A 55 15.68 1.95 15.26
C ASN A 55 16.54 1.01 16.10
N THR A 56 17.86 1.12 15.95
CA THR A 56 18.86 0.64 16.92
C THR A 56 18.85 1.40 18.25
N ALA A 57 17.98 2.40 18.41
CA ALA A 57 17.91 3.28 19.58
C ALA A 57 17.03 2.76 20.74
N ILE A 58 16.51 1.53 20.67
CA ILE A 58 15.89 0.84 21.83
C ILE A 58 16.78 -0.35 22.23
N GLN A 59 18.07 -0.08 22.46
CA GLN A 59 19.02 -1.01 23.09
C GLN A 59 19.80 -0.35 24.24
N GLU A 60 19.22 0.66 24.89
CA GLU A 60 19.71 1.16 26.19
C GLU A 60 18.66 0.93 27.28
#